data_AF-A0A358N6F6-F1
#
_entry.id   AF-A0A358N6F6-F1
#
_cell.length_a   1.000
_cell.length_b   1.000
_cell.length_c   1.000
_cell.angle_alpha   90.00
_cell.angle_beta   90.00
_cell.angle_gamma   90.00
#
_symmetry.space_group_name_H-M   'P 1'
#
loop_
_entity.id
_entity.type
_entity.pdbx_description
1 polymer ?
#
loop_
_entity_poly.entity_id
_entity_poly.type
_entity_poly.pdbx_seq_one_letter_code
_entity_poly.pdbx_strand_id
1 'polypeptide(L)'
;MSNETLKQSLAQLDSISTRNLTLEATEHLLSRTRAAMVDLSKKIDETYKHLAEDFTNADPFSIGKARRLLSRFQTQADYLTNLEESLEIHFHQKQIENRMAERLGGPRNLKALEYGILFLIVALLGLLIYDMTAGPDDLRPWWLTSRSIFFIDAFCCAIFMSEFALRLSCAESKRFVWKHHWVDFATSIPIPGEAQLSRFGRLGRLARFARVLRLLRFARLFFFLWRGMDKLQDVMDVKMMKKTIRWSVMATLAGAFFIYQLEGHGVEDNLAANPVSTFGKAIWWSFTTVLTGGFGDIHNPSSTSGQVLTGLLVVVGMVLVGVFTATLTTIFVGQQSETENENIDSILTRLDEFTALHEQSKDDDGISQST
;
A
#
# COMPACT_ATOMS: atom_id res chain seq x y z
N MET A 1 -17.21 -16.08 -36.51
CA MET A 1 -17.52 -16.07 -35.06
C MET A 1 -17.82 -14.64 -34.68
N SER A 2 -18.95 -14.37 -33.99
CA SER A 2 -19.42 -12.99 -33.81
C SER A 2 -18.44 -12.18 -32.95
N ASN A 3 -18.27 -10.90 -33.30
CA ASN A 3 -17.45 -9.94 -32.57
C ASN A 3 -17.77 -9.91 -31.05
N GLU A 4 -19.02 -10.22 -30.68
CA GLU A 4 -19.44 -10.39 -29.28
C GLU A 4 -18.83 -11.59 -28.56
N THR A 5 -18.71 -12.75 -29.21
CA THR A 5 -18.07 -13.93 -28.59
C THR A 5 -16.59 -13.69 -28.31
N LEU A 6 -15.92 -12.94 -29.18
CA LEU A 6 -14.50 -12.57 -29.03
C LEU A 6 -14.31 -11.53 -27.91
N LYS A 7 -15.18 -10.51 -27.85
CA LYS A 7 -15.23 -9.53 -26.75
C LYS A 7 -15.52 -10.19 -25.40
N GLN A 8 -16.43 -11.16 -25.35
CA GLN A 8 -16.71 -11.94 -24.13
C GLN A 8 -15.52 -12.79 -23.70
N SER A 9 -14.83 -13.47 -24.61
CA SER A 9 -13.65 -14.27 -24.28
C SER A 9 -12.46 -13.41 -23.83
N LEU A 10 -12.27 -12.22 -24.40
CA LEU A 10 -11.21 -11.30 -24.00
C LEU A 10 -11.48 -10.63 -22.65
N ALA A 11 -12.74 -10.20 -22.40
CA ALA A 11 -13.17 -9.73 -21.08
C ALA A 11 -13.04 -10.83 -20.01
N GLN A 12 -13.27 -12.10 -20.37
CA GLN A 12 -13.04 -13.24 -19.49
C GLN A 12 -11.56 -13.43 -19.13
N LEU A 13 -10.63 -13.23 -20.06
CA LEU A 13 -9.19 -13.39 -19.82
C LEU A 13 -8.59 -12.24 -18.98
N ASP A 14 -9.04 -11.00 -19.20
CA ASP A 14 -8.59 -9.83 -18.41
C ASP A 14 -9.14 -9.86 -16.96
N SER A 15 -10.30 -10.51 -16.77
CA SER A 15 -10.86 -10.75 -15.44
C SER A 15 -10.07 -11.77 -14.58
N ILE A 16 -9.12 -12.51 -15.18
CA ILE A 16 -8.23 -13.46 -14.49
C ILE A 16 -7.01 -12.74 -13.88
N SER A 17 -7.22 -11.52 -13.37
CA SER A 17 -6.30 -10.91 -12.41
C SER A 17 -6.63 -11.48 -11.03
N THR A 18 -5.61 -11.87 -10.25
CA THR A 18 -5.78 -12.42 -8.89
C THR A 18 -6.56 -11.50 -7.94
N ARG A 19 -6.80 -10.26 -8.37
CA ARG A 19 -7.50 -9.17 -7.68
C ARG A 19 -9.03 -9.34 -7.64
N ASN A 20 -9.63 -9.98 -8.64
CA ASN A 20 -11.09 -10.14 -8.77
C ASN A 20 -11.59 -11.57 -8.55
N LEU A 21 -10.73 -12.46 -8.04
CA LEU A 21 -11.10 -13.83 -7.76
C LEU A 21 -12.21 -13.89 -6.71
N THR A 22 -13.26 -14.66 -6.99
CA THR A 22 -14.28 -14.99 -6.00
C THR A 22 -13.66 -15.84 -4.88
N LEU A 23 -14.34 -15.91 -3.74
CA LEU A 23 -13.87 -16.72 -2.61
C LEU A 23 -13.63 -18.18 -3.04
N GLU A 24 -14.56 -18.75 -3.81
CA GLU A 24 -14.50 -20.12 -4.32
C GLU A 24 -13.37 -20.32 -5.34
N ALA A 25 -13.16 -19.36 -6.25
CA ALA A 25 -12.04 -19.42 -7.21
C ALA A 25 -10.68 -19.33 -6.50
N THR A 26 -10.59 -18.51 -5.44
CA THR A 26 -9.38 -18.36 -4.62
C THR A 26 -9.08 -19.65 -3.86
N GLU A 27 -10.10 -20.29 -3.27
CA GLU A 27 -9.97 -21.58 -2.58
C GLU A 27 -9.48 -22.69 -3.53
N HIS A 28 -10.07 -22.76 -4.72
CA HIS A 28 -9.67 -23.74 -5.73
C HIS A 28 -8.23 -23.51 -6.24
N LEU A 29 -7.83 -22.26 -6.47
CA LEU A 29 -6.44 -21.95 -6.84
C LEU A 29 -5.45 -22.26 -5.72
N LEU A 30 -5.81 -21.98 -4.48
CA LEU A 30 -5.00 -22.28 -3.30
C LEU A 30 -4.78 -23.79 -3.14
N SER A 31 -5.83 -24.59 -3.28
CA SER A 31 -5.71 -26.06 -3.26
C SER A 31 -4.83 -26.61 -4.39
N ARG A 32 -4.97 -26.06 -5.61
CA ARG A 32 -4.10 -26.43 -6.75
C ARG A 32 -2.65 -26.02 -6.53
N THR A 33 -2.40 -24.86 -5.93
CA THR A 33 -1.05 -24.37 -5.63
C THR A 33 -0.37 -25.27 -4.60
N ARG A 34 -1.10 -25.64 -3.53
CA ARG A 34 -0.66 -26.64 -2.54
C ARG A 34 -0.36 -28.00 -3.17
N ALA A 35 -1.21 -28.48 -4.07
CA ALA A 35 -0.96 -29.72 -4.80
C ALA A 35 0.29 -29.64 -5.69
N ALA A 36 0.51 -28.50 -6.38
CA ALA A 36 1.69 -28.27 -7.20
C ALA A 36 2.98 -28.22 -6.37
N MET A 37 2.95 -27.68 -5.15
CA MET A 37 4.09 -27.72 -4.24
C MET A 37 4.44 -29.14 -3.79
N VAL A 38 3.43 -29.98 -3.52
CA VAL A 38 3.66 -31.40 -3.18
C VAL A 38 4.27 -32.15 -4.37
N ASP A 39 3.77 -31.93 -5.58
CA ASP A 39 4.34 -32.52 -6.81
C ASP A 39 5.78 -32.05 -7.06
N LEU A 40 6.06 -30.76 -6.85
CA LEU A 40 7.40 -30.20 -6.97
C LEU A 40 8.37 -30.84 -5.96
N SER A 41 7.94 -30.98 -4.70
CA SER A 41 8.72 -31.63 -3.66
C SER A 41 9.08 -33.07 -4.06
N LYS A 42 8.10 -33.84 -4.57
CA LYS A 42 8.32 -35.20 -5.04
C LYS A 42 9.31 -35.25 -6.22
N LYS A 43 9.21 -34.34 -7.18
CA LYS A 43 10.16 -34.22 -8.30
C LYS A 43 11.58 -33.88 -7.84
N ILE A 44 11.72 -33.03 -6.83
CA ILE A 44 13.03 -32.72 -6.22
C ILE A 44 13.63 -33.98 -5.62
N ASP A 45 12.85 -34.75 -4.86
CA ASP A 45 13.31 -36.01 -4.24
C ASP A 45 13.70 -37.07 -5.28
N GLU A 46 12.92 -37.24 -6.35
CA GLU A 46 13.24 -38.16 -7.45
C GLU A 46 14.51 -37.72 -8.19
N THR A 47 14.64 -36.43 -8.48
CA THR A 47 15.82 -35.87 -9.16
C THR A 47 17.06 -35.98 -8.29
N TYR A 48 16.94 -35.81 -6.98
CA TYR A 48 18.03 -36.01 -6.02
C TYR A 48 18.54 -37.46 -6.02
N LYS A 49 17.64 -38.46 -6.06
CA LYS A 49 18.03 -39.88 -6.14
C LYS A 49 18.82 -40.18 -7.42
N HIS A 50 18.33 -39.72 -8.58
CA HIS A 50 19.05 -39.89 -9.85
C HIS A 50 20.40 -39.18 -9.87
N LEU A 51 20.50 -37.97 -9.29
CA LEU A 51 21.79 -37.30 -9.18
C LEU A 51 22.75 -38.02 -8.24
N ALA A 52 22.27 -38.60 -7.14
CA ALA A 52 23.10 -39.39 -6.23
C ALA A 52 23.70 -40.62 -6.94
N GLU A 53 22.95 -41.26 -7.83
CA GLU A 53 23.44 -42.33 -8.70
C GLU A 53 24.49 -41.81 -9.71
N ASP A 54 24.22 -40.69 -10.40
CA ASP A 54 25.16 -40.05 -11.34
C ASP A 54 26.48 -39.64 -10.65
N PHE A 55 26.41 -39.15 -9.39
CA PHE A 55 27.58 -38.82 -8.58
C PHE A 55 28.38 -40.06 -8.16
N THR A 56 27.70 -41.16 -7.85
CA THR A 56 28.35 -42.45 -7.54
C THR A 56 29.10 -42.99 -8.76
N ASN A 57 28.60 -42.71 -9.96
CA ASN A 57 29.21 -43.08 -11.23
C ASN A 57 30.32 -42.12 -11.72
N ALA A 58 30.69 -41.11 -10.91
CA ALA A 58 31.79 -40.17 -11.17
C ALA A 58 31.71 -39.39 -12.51
N ASP A 59 30.50 -39.05 -12.98
CA ASP A 59 30.33 -38.23 -14.19
C ASP A 59 30.86 -36.78 -13.99
N PRO A 60 31.82 -36.29 -14.80
CA PRO A 60 32.37 -34.93 -14.68
C PRO A 60 31.34 -33.81 -14.88
N PHE A 61 30.21 -34.05 -15.57
CA PHE A 61 29.20 -33.03 -15.86
C PHE A 61 28.07 -32.97 -14.80
N SER A 62 28.04 -33.93 -13.88
CA SER A 62 27.01 -34.08 -12.83
C SER A 62 26.86 -32.82 -11.96
N ILE A 63 27.97 -32.21 -11.54
CA ILE A 63 27.99 -30.99 -10.69
C ILE A 63 27.31 -29.80 -11.38
N GLY A 64 27.62 -29.58 -12.67
CA GLY A 64 27.05 -28.46 -13.44
C GLY A 64 25.57 -28.64 -13.76
N LYS A 65 25.13 -29.89 -13.94
CA LYS A 65 23.71 -30.26 -14.09
C LYS A 65 22.95 -30.08 -12.78
N ALA A 66 23.55 -30.50 -11.65
CA ALA A 66 23.01 -30.32 -10.30
C ALA A 66 22.70 -28.85 -9.99
N ARG A 67 23.68 -27.97 -10.21
CA ARG A 67 23.54 -26.54 -9.90
C ARG A 67 22.44 -25.86 -10.71
N ARG A 68 22.29 -26.22 -11.99
CA ARG A 68 21.21 -25.70 -12.86
C ARG A 68 19.84 -26.18 -12.44
N LEU A 69 19.71 -27.47 -12.10
CA LEU A 69 18.44 -28.04 -11.61
C LEU A 69 18.04 -27.43 -10.26
N LEU A 70 19.00 -27.28 -9.35
CA LEU A 70 18.79 -26.66 -8.04
C LEU A 70 18.26 -25.22 -8.17
N SER A 71 18.87 -24.41 -9.02
CA SER A 71 18.39 -23.04 -9.28
C SER A 71 16.97 -23.01 -9.86
N ARG A 72 16.63 -23.91 -10.80
CA ARG A 72 15.28 -23.98 -11.38
C ARG A 72 14.23 -24.38 -10.34
N PHE A 73 14.54 -25.39 -9.52
CA PHE A 73 13.64 -25.82 -8.45
C PHE A 73 13.46 -24.75 -7.38
N GLN A 74 14.53 -24.02 -7.01
CA GLN A 74 14.43 -22.89 -6.10
C GLN A 74 13.51 -21.80 -6.65
N THR A 75 13.71 -21.36 -7.90
CA THR A 75 12.85 -20.34 -8.51
C THR A 75 11.38 -20.77 -8.58
N GLN A 76 11.12 -22.05 -8.89
CA GLN A 76 9.76 -22.57 -8.95
C GLN A 76 9.13 -22.70 -7.56
N ALA A 77 9.91 -23.11 -6.56
CA ALA A 77 9.47 -23.17 -5.16
C ALA A 77 9.17 -21.76 -4.61
N ASP A 78 10.05 -20.79 -4.88
CA ASP A 78 9.87 -19.39 -4.48
C ASP A 78 8.61 -18.80 -5.12
N TYR A 79 8.37 -19.08 -6.41
CA TYR A 79 7.15 -18.65 -7.09
C TYR A 79 5.89 -19.22 -6.44
N LEU A 80 5.84 -20.54 -6.21
CA LEU A 80 4.67 -21.19 -5.61
C LEU A 80 4.43 -20.74 -4.17
N THR A 81 5.50 -20.54 -3.39
CA THR A 81 5.42 -20.06 -1.99
C THR A 81 4.86 -18.63 -1.95
N ASN A 82 5.39 -17.72 -2.77
CA ASN A 82 4.88 -16.35 -2.86
C ASN A 82 3.43 -16.30 -3.36
N LEU A 83 3.06 -17.19 -4.29
CA LEU A 83 1.70 -17.31 -4.80
C LEU A 83 0.74 -17.81 -3.72
N GLU A 84 1.12 -18.85 -2.97
CA GLU A 84 0.33 -19.36 -1.84
C GLU A 84 0.12 -18.27 -0.79
N GLU A 85 1.17 -17.57 -0.37
CA GLU A 85 1.06 -16.49 0.62
C GLU A 85 0.10 -15.39 0.14
N SER A 86 0.20 -14.99 -1.13
CA SER A 86 -0.69 -13.99 -1.72
C SER A 86 -2.15 -14.45 -1.80
N LEU A 87 -2.38 -15.73 -2.12
CA LEU A 87 -3.71 -16.34 -2.18
C LEU A 87 -4.31 -16.53 -0.78
N GLU A 88 -3.53 -16.93 0.23
CA GLU A 88 -3.99 -17.05 1.61
C GLU A 88 -4.47 -15.70 2.18
N ILE A 89 -3.70 -14.65 1.92
CA ILE A 89 -4.07 -13.29 2.34
C ILE A 89 -5.38 -12.87 1.67
N HIS A 90 -5.52 -13.07 0.35
CA HIS A 90 -6.76 -12.76 -0.37
C HIS A 90 -7.94 -13.58 0.14
N PHE A 91 -7.74 -14.88 0.33
CA PHE A 91 -8.78 -15.79 0.81
C PHE A 91 -9.31 -15.33 2.16
N HIS A 92 -8.43 -15.09 3.14
CA HIS A 92 -8.87 -14.62 4.46
C HIS A 92 -9.56 -13.25 4.40
N GLN A 93 -9.09 -12.34 3.57
CA GLN A 93 -9.70 -11.02 3.43
C GLN A 93 -11.11 -11.11 2.81
N LYS A 94 -11.26 -11.83 1.69
CA LYS A 94 -12.55 -12.05 1.03
C LYS A 94 -13.53 -12.85 1.88
N GLN A 95 -13.03 -13.82 2.64
CA GLN A 95 -13.84 -14.62 3.55
C GLN A 95 -14.46 -13.76 4.65
N ILE A 96 -13.69 -12.83 5.23
CA ILE A 96 -14.18 -11.87 6.22
C ILE A 96 -15.20 -10.92 5.59
N GLU A 97 -14.90 -10.37 4.42
CA GLU A 97 -15.79 -9.46 3.68
C GLU A 97 -17.15 -10.10 3.39
N ASN A 98 -17.17 -11.32 2.83
CA ASN A 98 -18.39 -12.05 2.52
C ASN A 98 -19.22 -12.34 3.76
N ARG A 99 -18.61 -12.84 4.85
CA ARG A 99 -19.35 -13.10 6.09
C ARG A 99 -19.88 -11.84 6.76
N MET A 100 -19.13 -10.75 6.71
CA MET A 100 -19.60 -9.45 7.20
C MET A 100 -20.78 -8.96 6.35
N ALA A 101 -20.70 -9.08 5.04
CA ALA A 101 -21.79 -8.73 4.13
C ALA A 101 -23.05 -9.55 4.42
N GLU A 102 -22.93 -10.87 4.63
CA GLU A 102 -24.05 -11.74 5.02
C GLU A 102 -24.69 -11.30 6.33
N ARG A 103 -23.88 -11.01 7.37
CA ARG A 103 -24.41 -10.52 8.67
C ARG A 103 -25.04 -9.14 8.60
N LEU A 104 -24.55 -8.26 7.74
CA LEU A 104 -25.02 -6.88 7.59
C LEU A 104 -26.21 -6.78 6.61
N GLY A 105 -26.67 -7.90 6.04
CA GLY A 105 -27.81 -7.92 5.12
C GLY A 105 -27.48 -7.50 3.69
N GLY A 106 -26.21 -7.61 3.29
CA GLY A 106 -25.76 -7.48 1.91
C GLY A 106 -24.48 -6.66 1.73
N PRO A 107 -23.85 -6.73 0.53
CA PRO A 107 -22.60 -6.05 0.22
C PRO A 107 -22.73 -4.51 0.24
N ARG A 108 -23.92 -3.99 -0.06
CA ARG A 108 -24.19 -2.54 -0.02
C ARG A 108 -24.09 -1.98 1.40
N ASN A 109 -24.59 -2.72 2.40
CA ASN A 109 -24.56 -2.30 3.80
C ASN A 109 -23.15 -2.39 4.38
N LEU A 110 -22.36 -3.39 3.97
CA LEU A 110 -20.94 -3.47 4.31
C LEU A 110 -20.18 -2.24 3.77
N LYS A 111 -20.34 -1.91 2.48
CA LYS A 111 -19.71 -0.71 1.91
C LYS A 111 -20.17 0.56 2.61
N ALA A 112 -21.46 0.71 2.90
CA ALA A 112 -21.98 1.86 3.64
C ALA A 112 -21.36 2.00 5.03
N LEU A 113 -21.17 0.88 5.74
CA LEU A 113 -20.48 0.85 7.02
C LEU A 113 -19.00 1.24 6.88
N GLU A 114 -18.29 0.74 5.86
CA GLU A 114 -16.89 1.09 5.60
C GLU A 114 -16.71 2.58 5.26
N TYR A 115 -17.55 3.13 4.38
CA TYR A 115 -17.58 4.57 4.09
C TYR A 115 -17.93 5.39 5.33
N GLY A 116 -18.90 4.93 6.14
CA GLY A 116 -19.27 5.58 7.39
C GLY A 116 -18.12 5.63 8.40
N ILE A 117 -17.38 4.53 8.54
CA ILE A 117 -16.19 4.46 9.40
C ILE A 117 -15.09 5.38 8.89
N LEU A 118 -14.84 5.39 7.59
CA LEU A 118 -13.87 6.30 6.99
C LEU A 118 -14.24 7.77 7.26
N PHE A 119 -15.50 8.14 7.07
CA PHE A 119 -15.99 9.47 7.38
C PHE A 119 -15.79 9.83 8.85
N LEU A 120 -16.13 8.91 9.77
CA LEU A 120 -15.92 9.11 11.21
C LEU A 120 -14.44 9.28 11.58
N ILE A 121 -13.53 8.54 10.94
CA ILE A 121 -12.08 8.69 11.13
C ILE A 121 -11.63 10.11 10.73
N VAL A 122 -12.04 10.58 9.56
CA VAL A 122 -11.70 11.92 9.07
C VAL A 122 -12.31 13.01 9.96
N ALA A 123 -13.57 12.86 10.36
CA ALA A 123 -14.25 13.79 11.25
C ALA A 123 -13.58 13.87 12.63
N LEU A 124 -13.20 12.73 13.22
CA LEU A 124 -12.48 12.68 14.49
C LEU A 124 -11.07 13.25 14.40
N LEU A 125 -10.35 12.98 13.31
CA LEU A 125 -9.05 13.61 13.06
C LEU A 125 -9.17 15.13 13.06
N GLY A 126 -10.16 15.67 12.34
CA GLY A 126 -10.47 17.10 12.34
C GLY A 126 -10.80 17.64 13.73
N LEU A 127 -11.65 16.93 14.49
CA LEU A 127 -12.03 17.32 15.84
C LEU A 127 -10.85 17.30 16.82
N LEU A 128 -9.94 16.34 16.67
CA LEU A 128 -8.77 16.20 17.53
C LEU A 128 -7.71 17.26 17.18
N ILE A 129 -7.52 17.58 15.90
CA ILE A 129 -6.71 18.74 15.49
C ILE A 129 -7.31 20.03 16.06
N TYR A 130 -8.62 20.20 15.96
CA TYR A 130 -9.32 21.36 16.52
C TYR A 130 -9.10 21.46 18.04
N ASP A 131 -9.24 20.38 18.80
CA ASP A 131 -8.99 20.38 20.26
C ASP A 131 -7.56 20.82 20.61
N MET A 132 -6.57 20.48 19.77
CA MET A 132 -5.18 20.85 19.97
C MET A 132 -4.87 22.32 19.61
N THR A 133 -5.58 22.88 18.64
CA THR A 133 -5.36 24.27 18.17
C THR A 133 -6.27 25.28 18.86
N ALA A 134 -7.42 24.86 19.36
CA ALA A 134 -8.40 25.75 19.94
C ALA A 134 -7.92 26.27 21.30
N GLY A 135 -8.17 27.56 21.55
CA GLY A 135 -7.85 28.24 22.82
C GLY A 135 -8.66 27.72 24.02
N PRO A 136 -8.62 28.42 25.17
CA PRO A 136 -9.32 28.03 26.40
C PRO A 136 -10.81 27.72 26.17
N ASP A 137 -11.35 26.76 26.92
CA ASP A 137 -12.72 26.25 26.76
C ASP A 137 -13.80 27.34 26.83
N ASP A 138 -13.53 28.48 27.47
CA ASP A 138 -14.48 29.59 27.66
C ASP A 138 -14.91 30.30 26.36
N LEU A 139 -14.11 30.19 25.28
CA LEU A 139 -14.46 30.75 23.97
C LEU A 139 -15.11 29.73 23.01
N ARG A 140 -15.26 28.47 23.44
CA ARG A 140 -15.74 27.38 22.57
C ARG A 140 -17.27 27.28 22.65
N PRO A 141 -17.98 26.97 21.55
CA PRO A 141 -19.40 26.64 21.59
C PRO A 141 -19.66 25.46 22.55
N TRP A 142 -20.83 25.42 23.19
CA TRP A 142 -21.18 24.39 24.18
C TRP A 142 -21.12 22.94 23.64
N TRP A 143 -21.28 22.76 22.33
CA TRP A 143 -21.13 21.45 21.67
C TRP A 143 -19.67 21.08 21.34
N LEU A 144 -18.73 22.04 21.40
CA LEU A 144 -17.30 21.88 21.07
C LEU A 144 -16.37 22.05 22.28
N THR A 145 -16.92 22.01 23.50
CA THR A 145 -16.13 21.96 24.73
C THR A 145 -15.33 20.66 24.82
N SER A 146 -14.17 20.66 25.49
CA SER A 146 -13.32 19.48 25.71
C SER A 146 -14.09 18.25 26.22
N ARG A 147 -15.12 18.45 27.06
CA ARG A 147 -15.99 17.38 27.57
C ARG A 147 -16.90 16.78 26.51
N SER A 148 -17.49 17.61 25.65
CA SER A 148 -18.37 17.18 24.56
C SER A 148 -17.57 16.42 23.49
N ILE A 149 -16.37 16.92 23.16
CA ILE A 149 -15.41 16.25 22.26
C ILE A 149 -15.07 14.85 22.79
N PHE A 150 -14.82 14.71 24.09
CA PHE A 150 -14.57 13.39 24.69
C PHE A 150 -15.77 12.43 24.56
N PHE A 151 -17.00 12.91 24.75
CA PHE A 151 -18.19 12.06 24.56
C PHE A 151 -18.38 11.64 23.10
N ILE A 152 -18.15 12.54 22.15
CA ILE A 152 -18.17 12.25 20.72
C ILE A 152 -17.09 11.21 20.37
N ASP A 153 -15.88 11.42 20.88
CA ASP A 153 -14.75 10.49 20.71
C ASP A 153 -15.06 9.10 21.30
N ALA A 154 -15.56 9.04 22.54
CA ALA A 154 -15.95 7.79 23.17
C ALA A 154 -17.06 7.05 22.40
N PHE A 155 -18.04 7.79 21.86
CA PHE A 155 -19.10 7.24 21.02
C PHE A 155 -18.55 6.67 19.71
N CYS A 156 -17.67 7.41 19.03
CA CYS A 156 -17.02 6.94 17.80
C CYS A 156 -16.11 5.72 18.06
N CYS A 157 -15.36 5.73 19.16
CA CYS A 157 -14.58 4.58 19.61
C CYS A 157 -15.46 3.35 19.88
N ALA A 158 -16.66 3.52 20.43
CA ALA A 158 -17.60 2.41 20.61
C ALA A 158 -18.08 1.85 19.25
N ILE A 159 -18.32 2.70 18.25
CA ILE A 159 -18.62 2.27 16.87
C ILE A 159 -17.44 1.49 16.28
N PHE A 160 -16.21 1.99 16.39
CA PHE A 160 -15.02 1.27 15.92
C PHE A 160 -14.79 -0.06 16.64
N MET A 161 -15.10 -0.12 17.94
CA MET A 161 -15.01 -1.36 18.72
C MET A 161 -16.02 -2.38 18.20
N SER A 162 -17.23 -1.93 17.85
CA SER A 162 -18.28 -2.78 17.28
C SER A 162 -17.88 -3.32 15.92
N GLU A 163 -17.28 -2.51 15.04
CA GLU A 163 -16.76 -2.98 13.74
C GLU A 163 -15.66 -4.02 13.93
N PHE A 164 -14.68 -3.73 14.79
CA PHE A 164 -13.60 -4.68 15.07
C PHE A 164 -14.13 -5.99 15.67
N ALA A 165 -15.13 -5.92 16.55
CA ALA A 165 -15.78 -7.10 17.13
C ALA A 165 -16.56 -7.90 16.07
N LEU A 166 -17.26 -7.24 15.15
CA LEU A 166 -17.94 -7.89 14.02
C LEU A 166 -16.93 -8.60 13.12
N ARG A 167 -15.83 -7.91 12.77
CA ARG A 167 -14.72 -8.46 11.97
C ARG A 167 -14.07 -9.66 12.65
N LEU A 168 -13.79 -9.57 13.95
CA LEU A 168 -13.21 -10.65 14.74
C LEU A 168 -14.17 -11.85 14.88
N SER A 169 -15.47 -11.60 14.94
CA SER A 169 -16.50 -12.65 15.01
C SER A 169 -16.69 -13.37 13.66
N CYS A 170 -16.44 -12.70 12.55
CA CYS A 170 -16.54 -13.27 11.21
C CYS A 170 -15.25 -13.97 10.75
N ALA A 171 -14.10 -13.65 11.35
CA ALA A 171 -12.83 -14.25 11.00
C ALA A 171 -12.68 -15.67 11.58
N GLU A 172 -12.31 -16.62 10.73
CA GLU A 172 -11.95 -17.98 11.15
C GLU A 172 -10.65 -18.01 11.96
N SER A 173 -9.66 -17.24 11.52
CA SER A 173 -8.35 -17.16 12.16
C SER A 173 -8.20 -15.83 12.92
N LYS A 174 -8.50 -15.85 14.23
CA LYS A 174 -8.33 -14.66 15.11
C LYS A 174 -6.90 -14.10 15.07
N ARG A 175 -5.90 -14.96 14.83
CA ARG A 175 -4.50 -14.57 14.67
C ARG A 175 -4.25 -13.70 13.43
N PHE A 176 -4.96 -13.95 12.33
CA PHE A 176 -4.84 -13.16 11.11
C PHE A 176 -5.34 -11.73 11.35
N VAL A 177 -6.53 -11.59 11.98
CA VAL A 177 -7.10 -10.29 12.34
C VAL A 177 -6.17 -9.51 13.26
N TRP A 178 -5.60 -10.15 14.28
CA TRP A 178 -4.66 -9.48 15.18
C TRP A 178 -3.35 -9.09 14.51
N LYS A 179 -2.83 -9.85 13.53
CA LYS A 179 -1.61 -9.46 12.81
C LYS A 179 -1.85 -8.30 11.84
N HIS A 180 -2.98 -8.29 11.14
CA HIS A 180 -3.23 -7.33 10.06
C HIS A 180 -4.02 -6.08 10.51
N HIS A 181 -4.86 -6.21 11.54
CA HIS A 181 -5.80 -5.16 12.00
C HIS A 181 -5.60 -4.75 13.47
N TRP A 182 -4.39 -4.94 14.05
CA TRP A 182 -4.13 -4.48 15.42
C TRP A 182 -4.29 -2.96 15.59
N VAL A 183 -4.05 -2.19 14.53
CA VAL A 183 -4.22 -0.72 14.53
C VAL A 183 -5.70 -0.35 14.72
N ASP A 184 -6.63 -1.14 14.18
CA ASP A 184 -8.07 -0.96 14.38
C ASP A 184 -8.46 -1.12 15.85
N PHE A 185 -7.82 -2.05 16.56
CA PHE A 185 -8.00 -2.24 18.00
C PHE A 185 -7.37 -1.10 18.81
N ALA A 186 -6.13 -0.73 18.51
CA ALA A 186 -5.40 0.32 19.24
C ALA A 186 -6.12 1.68 19.16
N THR A 187 -6.73 2.00 18.02
CA THR A 187 -7.49 3.24 17.81
C THR A 187 -8.90 3.22 18.45
N SER A 188 -9.39 2.03 18.84
CA SER A 188 -10.73 1.86 19.43
C SER A 188 -10.80 2.20 20.92
N ILE A 189 -9.65 2.44 21.59
CA ILE A 189 -9.61 2.74 23.01
C ILE A 189 -9.63 4.28 23.21
N PRO A 190 -10.66 4.85 23.84
CA PRO A 190 -10.72 6.28 24.10
C PRO A 190 -9.67 6.68 25.14
N ILE A 191 -8.82 7.66 24.83
CA ILE A 191 -7.81 8.17 25.76
C ILE A 191 -8.43 9.36 26.53
N PRO A 192 -8.69 9.24 27.85
CA PRO A 192 -9.26 10.35 28.62
C PRO A 192 -8.31 11.55 28.70
N GLY A 193 -8.89 12.75 28.68
CA GLY A 193 -8.13 14.00 28.69
C GLY A 193 -7.44 14.31 30.03
N GLU A 194 -6.43 15.21 29.97
CA GLU A 194 -5.60 15.62 31.12
C GLU A 194 -6.43 16.14 32.31
N ALA A 195 -7.55 16.81 32.03
CA ALA A 195 -8.46 17.38 33.04
C ALA A 195 -9.30 16.35 33.81
N GLN A 196 -9.48 15.14 33.28
CA GLN A 196 -10.31 14.10 33.90
C GLN A 196 -9.46 13.10 34.70
N LEU A 197 -8.21 12.87 34.29
CA LEU A 197 -7.24 12.08 35.06
C LEU A 197 -6.78 12.80 36.34
N SER A 198 -6.70 14.13 36.32
CA SER A 198 -6.36 14.95 37.49
C SER A 198 -7.38 14.83 38.63
N ARG A 199 -8.63 14.46 38.32
CA ARG A 199 -9.66 14.13 39.32
C ARG A 199 -9.45 12.75 39.97
N PHE A 200 -8.84 11.80 39.28
CA PHE A 200 -8.53 10.46 39.81
C PHE A 200 -7.19 10.40 40.55
N GLY A 201 -6.22 11.25 40.20
CA GLY A 201 -4.87 11.23 40.77
C GLY A 201 -4.51 12.49 41.53
N ARG A 202 -4.84 12.56 42.82
CA ARG A 202 -4.44 13.66 43.72
C ARG A 202 -2.96 13.55 44.13
N LEU A 203 -2.01 13.52 43.19
CA LEU A 203 -0.57 13.55 43.50
C LEU A 203 0.20 14.32 42.41
N GLY A 204 1.01 15.29 42.81
CA GLY A 204 1.90 16.13 41.97
C GLY A 204 2.97 15.38 41.16
N ARG A 205 2.84 14.06 40.98
CA ARG A 205 3.64 13.22 40.08
C ARG A 205 3.16 13.29 38.61
N LEU A 206 2.02 13.96 38.36
CA LEU A 206 1.33 14.05 37.06
C LEU A 206 1.98 14.97 36.03
N ALA A 207 2.91 15.87 36.37
CA ALA A 207 3.59 16.68 35.36
C ALA A 207 4.39 15.82 34.36
N ARG A 208 4.89 14.65 34.80
CA ARG A 208 5.50 13.64 33.90
C ARG A 208 4.44 12.89 33.08
N PHE A 209 3.31 12.54 33.69
CA PHE A 209 2.22 11.86 32.99
C PHE A 209 1.51 12.77 31.98
N ALA A 210 1.44 14.08 32.19
CA ALA A 210 0.93 15.03 31.20
C ALA A 210 1.77 15.02 29.92
N ARG A 211 3.11 14.93 30.03
CA ARG A 211 3.99 14.76 28.85
C ARG A 211 3.73 13.43 28.15
N VAL A 212 3.53 12.35 28.90
CA VAL A 212 3.22 11.03 28.34
C VAL A 212 1.83 11.04 27.66
N LEU A 213 0.83 11.68 28.27
CA LEU A 213 -0.51 11.83 27.69
C LEU A 213 -0.46 12.65 26.39
N ARG A 214 0.34 13.72 26.36
CA ARG A 214 0.57 14.51 25.14
C ARG A 214 1.21 13.65 24.04
N LEU A 215 2.22 12.85 24.36
CA LEU A 215 2.83 11.91 23.42
C LEU A 215 1.84 10.83 22.94
N LEU A 216 0.98 10.32 23.83
CA LEU A 216 -0.05 9.36 23.49
C LEU A 216 -1.12 9.96 22.57
N ARG A 217 -1.46 11.25 22.72
CA ARG A 217 -2.35 11.98 21.80
C ARG A 217 -1.73 12.11 20.40
N PHE A 218 -0.44 12.43 20.30
CA PHE A 218 0.26 12.45 19.02
C PHE A 218 0.39 11.06 18.39
N ALA A 219 0.70 10.03 19.19
CA ALA A 219 0.71 8.66 18.73
C ALA A 219 -0.67 8.24 18.21
N ARG A 220 -1.75 8.68 18.87
CA ARG A 220 -3.13 8.44 18.43
C ARG A 220 -3.45 9.11 17.10
N LEU A 221 -3.05 10.37 16.87
CA LEU A 221 -3.14 11.02 15.57
C LEU A 221 -2.49 10.19 14.47
N PHE A 222 -1.28 9.72 14.72
CA PHE A 222 -0.54 8.88 13.80
C PHE A 222 -1.27 7.56 13.53
N PHE A 223 -1.78 6.88 14.56
CA PHE A 223 -2.53 5.63 14.39
C PHE A 223 -3.87 5.84 13.66
N PHE A 224 -4.58 6.95 13.90
CA PHE A 224 -5.81 7.28 13.19
C PHE A 224 -5.55 7.61 11.72
N LEU A 225 -4.47 8.34 11.43
CA LEU A 225 -4.04 8.61 10.07
C LEU A 225 -3.68 7.30 9.35
N TRP A 226 -2.92 6.42 10.02
CA TRP A 226 -2.57 5.11 9.50
C TRP A 226 -3.82 4.26 9.22
N ARG A 227 -4.75 4.17 10.17
CA ARG A 227 -6.03 3.47 10.00
C ARG A 227 -6.87 4.06 8.86
N GLY A 228 -6.93 5.39 8.76
CA GLY A 228 -7.63 6.08 7.68
C GLY A 228 -7.04 5.73 6.31
N MET A 229 -5.72 5.64 6.21
CA MET A 229 -5.03 5.24 4.98
C MET A 229 -5.26 3.78 4.62
N ASP A 230 -5.23 2.86 5.59
CA ASP A 230 -5.56 1.45 5.36
C ASP A 230 -7.01 1.30 4.86
N LYS A 231 -7.97 1.99 5.50
CA LYS A 231 -9.38 2.00 5.06
C LYS A 231 -9.59 2.65 3.70
N LEU A 232 -8.90 3.75 3.41
CA LEU A 232 -8.94 4.39 2.09
C LEU A 232 -8.45 3.44 1.00
N GLN A 233 -7.42 2.65 1.29
CA GLN A 233 -6.86 1.69 0.34
C GLN A 233 -7.77 0.49 0.10
N ASP A 234 -8.43 -0.01 1.16
CA ASP A 234 -9.41 -1.08 1.06
C ASP A 234 -10.64 -0.62 0.25
N VAL A 235 -11.12 0.61 0.48
CA VAL A 235 -12.33 1.15 -0.16
C VAL A 235 -12.09 1.59 -1.60
N MET A 236 -10.90 2.11 -1.92
CA MET A 236 -10.58 2.62 -3.25
C MET A 236 -9.75 1.66 -4.10
N ASP A 237 -9.50 0.43 -3.63
CA ASP A 237 -8.65 -0.59 -4.27
C ASP A 237 -7.32 -0.03 -4.80
N VAL A 238 -6.63 0.75 -3.97
CA VAL A 238 -5.39 1.45 -4.35
C VAL A 238 -4.17 0.80 -3.72
N LYS A 239 -3.89 -0.44 -4.13
CA LYS A 239 -2.75 -1.21 -3.58
C LYS A 239 -1.38 -0.58 -3.89
N MET A 240 -1.28 0.26 -4.94
CA MET A 240 -0.05 0.97 -5.30
C MET A 240 0.33 2.05 -4.28
N MET A 241 -0.65 2.62 -3.57
CA MET A 241 -0.41 3.70 -2.62
C MET A 241 0.45 3.24 -1.42
N LYS A 242 0.27 2.01 -0.91
CA LYS A 242 1.14 1.42 0.15
C LYS A 242 2.60 1.33 -0.28
N LYS A 243 2.88 1.08 -1.56
CA LYS A 243 4.26 1.04 -2.08
C LYS A 243 4.81 2.47 -2.19
N THR A 244 4.06 3.38 -2.81
CA THR A 244 4.45 4.79 -3.02
C THR A 244 4.76 5.52 -1.71
N ILE A 245 3.93 5.35 -0.67
CA ILE A 245 4.16 5.99 0.64
C ILE A 245 5.41 5.41 1.32
N ARG A 246 5.61 4.09 1.28
CA ARG A 246 6.84 3.48 1.82
C ARG A 246 8.08 4.01 1.10
N TRP A 247 8.04 4.10 -0.22
CA TRP A 247 9.12 4.68 -1.02
C TRP A 247 9.34 6.16 -0.69
N SER A 248 8.27 6.94 -0.50
CA SER A 248 8.35 8.35 -0.11
C SER A 248 9.00 8.54 1.26
N VAL A 249 8.61 7.74 2.25
CA VAL A 249 9.22 7.78 3.60
C VAL A 249 10.69 7.36 3.52
N MET A 250 11.00 6.31 2.77
CA MET A 250 12.36 5.82 2.62
C MET A 250 13.25 6.83 1.89
N ALA A 251 12.75 7.48 0.83
CA ALA A 251 13.43 8.56 0.13
C ALA A 251 13.67 9.77 1.04
N THR A 252 12.68 10.12 1.87
CA THR A 252 12.80 11.21 2.85
C THR A 252 13.89 10.91 3.88
N LEU A 253 13.91 9.69 4.44
CA LEU A 253 14.94 9.30 5.42
C LEU A 253 16.33 9.20 4.79
N ALA A 254 16.43 8.66 3.56
CA ALA A 254 17.69 8.59 2.83
C ALA A 254 18.22 9.99 2.52
N GLY A 255 17.38 10.88 1.98
CA GLY A 255 17.73 12.28 1.71
C GLY A 255 18.22 13.00 2.96
N ALA A 256 17.52 12.82 4.10
CA ALA A 256 17.91 13.37 5.39
C ALA A 256 19.25 12.84 5.89
N PHE A 257 19.49 11.54 5.74
CA PHE A 257 20.76 10.92 6.12
C PHE A 257 21.93 11.43 5.27
N PHE A 258 21.77 11.46 3.94
CA PHE A 258 22.84 11.89 3.04
C PHE A 258 23.14 13.38 3.20
N ILE A 259 22.14 14.26 3.29
CA ILE A 259 22.38 15.70 3.47
C ILE A 259 23.01 16.00 4.83
N TYR A 260 22.61 15.27 5.88
CA TYR A 260 23.23 15.38 7.20
C TYR A 260 24.70 14.93 7.19
N GLN A 261 25.02 13.85 6.48
CA GLN A 261 26.41 13.40 6.37
C GLN A 261 27.28 14.35 5.54
N LEU A 262 26.72 14.96 4.48
CA LEU A 262 27.46 15.84 3.57
C LEU A 262 27.65 17.26 4.13
N GLU A 263 26.60 17.84 4.73
CA GLU A 263 26.57 19.26 5.11
C GLU A 263 26.24 19.48 6.60
N GLY A 264 25.94 18.42 7.36
CA GLY A 264 25.70 18.51 8.80
C GLY A 264 26.96 18.75 9.63
N HIS A 265 28.16 18.49 9.08
CA HIS A 265 29.45 18.66 9.78
C HIS A 265 30.35 19.74 9.15
N GLY A 266 29.91 20.43 8.09
CA GLY A 266 30.76 21.27 7.25
C GLY A 266 30.36 22.74 7.14
N VAL A 267 31.29 23.60 7.56
CA VAL A 267 31.62 24.95 7.06
C VAL A 267 30.56 26.06 7.18
N GLU A 268 30.41 26.61 8.39
CA GLU A 268 30.55 28.06 8.71
C GLU A 268 30.10 28.34 10.15
N ASP A 269 30.79 29.29 10.80
CA ASP A 269 30.87 29.61 12.24
C ASP A 269 29.56 30.00 12.97
N ASN A 270 28.39 29.56 12.52
CA ASN A 270 27.11 29.78 13.21
C ASN A 270 26.27 28.51 13.29
N LEU A 271 26.48 27.71 14.34
CA LEU A 271 25.65 26.53 14.67
C LEU A 271 24.14 26.86 14.76
N ALA A 272 23.78 28.13 15.01
CA ALA A 272 22.40 28.59 15.03
C ALA A 272 21.77 28.75 13.63
N ALA A 273 22.59 28.96 12.59
CA ALA A 273 22.13 29.24 11.23
C ALA A 273 22.19 28.04 10.29
N ASN A 274 22.94 26.98 10.63
CA ASN A 274 22.98 25.78 9.76
C ASN A 274 21.62 25.03 9.82
N PRO A 275 20.88 24.98 8.71
CA PRO A 275 19.55 24.38 8.65
C PRO A 275 19.53 22.84 8.63
N VAL A 276 20.68 22.17 8.55
CA VAL A 276 20.80 20.70 8.50
C VAL A 276 21.66 20.18 9.67
N SER A 277 22.01 21.04 10.62
CA SER A 277 22.87 20.71 11.78
C SER A 277 22.34 19.63 12.73
N THR A 278 21.07 19.24 12.60
CA THR A 278 20.49 18.15 13.38
C THR A 278 19.69 17.26 12.46
N PHE A 279 19.73 15.94 12.70
CA PHE A 279 18.98 14.95 11.92
C PHE A 279 17.49 15.29 11.78
N GLY A 280 16.86 15.87 12.81
CA GLY A 280 15.47 16.34 12.74
C GLY A 280 15.24 17.47 11.72
N LYS A 281 16.18 18.41 11.58
CA LYS A 281 16.10 19.45 10.56
C LYS A 281 16.39 18.91 9.16
N ALA A 282 17.30 17.94 9.06
CA ALA A 282 17.57 17.22 7.81
C ALA A 282 16.33 16.44 7.30
N ILE A 283 15.56 15.82 8.21
CA ILE A 283 14.27 15.20 7.89
C ILE A 283 13.29 16.23 7.36
N TRP A 284 13.18 17.39 8.02
CA TRP A 284 12.29 18.47 7.58
C TRP A 284 12.64 19.00 6.18
N TRP A 285 13.92 19.22 5.90
CA TRP A 285 14.39 19.61 4.58
C TRP A 285 14.09 18.54 3.52
N SER A 286 14.41 17.28 3.82
CA SER A 286 14.19 16.18 2.90
C SER A 286 12.69 16.00 2.59
N PHE A 287 11.83 16.12 3.61
CA PHE A 287 10.38 16.03 3.48
C PHE A 287 9.81 17.12 2.56
N THR A 288 10.23 18.37 2.78
CA THR A 288 9.78 19.51 1.96
C THR A 288 10.31 19.46 0.53
N THR A 289 11.51 18.89 0.33
CA THR A 289 12.10 18.68 -1.00
C THR A 289 11.40 17.55 -1.77
N VAL A 290 11.15 16.40 -1.13
CA VAL A 290 10.41 15.27 -1.73
C VAL A 290 8.97 15.67 -2.10
N LEU A 291 8.31 16.50 -1.30
CA LEU A 291 6.98 17.02 -1.62
C LEU A 291 7.00 18.19 -2.61
N THR A 292 8.16 18.53 -3.19
CA THR A 292 8.35 19.64 -4.13
C THR A 292 7.94 21.01 -3.56
N GLY A 293 7.84 21.14 -2.23
CA GLY A 293 7.53 22.40 -1.55
C GLY A 293 8.67 23.41 -1.67
N GLY A 294 9.92 22.91 -1.68
CA GLY A 294 11.09 23.65 -2.17
C GLY A 294 11.29 25.03 -1.55
N PHE A 295 11.13 25.17 -0.23
CA PHE A 295 11.37 26.46 0.42
C PHE A 295 12.88 26.73 0.49
N GLY A 296 13.36 27.61 -0.40
CA GLY A 296 14.78 27.96 -0.53
C GLY A 296 15.36 28.73 0.66
N ASP A 297 14.52 29.15 1.60
CA ASP A 297 14.91 29.73 2.90
C ASP A 297 15.31 28.66 3.92
N ILE A 298 14.87 27.41 3.75
CA ILE A 298 15.22 26.31 4.64
C ILE A 298 16.66 25.94 4.40
N HIS A 299 17.06 25.49 3.21
CA HIS A 299 18.45 25.14 2.94
C HIS A 299 18.72 25.07 1.44
N ASN A 300 19.71 25.83 0.99
CA ASN A 300 20.25 25.72 -0.36
C ASN A 300 21.66 25.12 -0.25
N PRO A 301 21.84 23.83 -0.61
CA PRO A 301 23.13 23.17 -0.44
C PRO A 301 24.23 23.89 -1.21
N SER A 302 25.28 24.27 -0.49
CA SER A 302 26.43 24.99 -1.07
C SER A 302 27.42 24.02 -1.71
N SER A 303 27.41 22.75 -1.29
CA SER A 303 28.28 21.72 -1.86
C SER A 303 27.72 21.17 -3.17
N THR A 304 28.60 20.94 -4.15
CA THR A 304 28.27 20.26 -5.41
C THR A 304 27.58 18.91 -5.16
N SER A 305 27.99 18.17 -4.13
CA SER A 305 27.35 16.89 -3.77
C SER A 305 25.94 17.07 -3.20
N GLY A 306 25.70 18.11 -2.41
CA GLY A 306 24.37 18.45 -1.88
C GLY A 306 23.41 18.93 -2.97
N GLN A 307 23.92 19.66 -3.97
CA GLN A 307 23.13 20.09 -5.13
C GLN A 307 22.70 18.92 -6.01
N VAL A 308 23.60 17.96 -6.27
CA VAL A 308 23.27 16.72 -7.00
C VAL A 308 22.23 15.89 -6.22
N LEU A 309 22.41 15.74 -4.91
CA LEU A 309 21.45 15.06 -4.04
C LEU A 309 20.06 15.72 -4.10
N THR A 310 20.02 17.05 -4.04
CA THR A 310 18.77 17.82 -4.12
C THR A 310 18.07 17.60 -5.45
N GLY A 311 18.81 17.65 -6.57
CA GLY A 311 18.26 17.36 -7.90
C GLY A 311 17.65 15.96 -7.99
N LEU A 312 18.35 14.95 -7.48
CA LEU A 312 17.83 13.58 -7.42
C LEU A 312 16.54 13.49 -6.58
N LEU A 313 16.53 14.13 -5.41
CA LEU A 313 15.40 14.11 -4.49
C LEU A 313 14.16 14.78 -5.10
N VAL A 314 14.34 15.87 -5.83
CA VAL A 314 13.28 16.57 -6.56
C VAL A 314 12.68 15.68 -7.65
N VAL A 315 13.51 14.98 -8.44
CA VAL A 315 13.02 14.04 -9.47
C VAL A 315 12.20 12.91 -8.83
N VAL A 316 12.70 12.33 -7.73
CA VAL A 316 11.96 11.32 -6.96
C VAL A 316 10.62 11.88 -6.45
N GLY A 317 10.63 13.12 -5.95
CA GLY A 317 9.42 13.83 -5.52
C GLY A 317 8.40 14.00 -6.64
N MET A 318 8.83 14.44 -7.83
CA MET A 318 7.95 14.57 -9.00
C MET A 318 7.33 13.23 -9.42
N VAL A 319 8.11 12.14 -9.41
CA VAL A 319 7.57 10.79 -9.69
C VAL A 319 6.55 10.39 -8.63
N LEU A 320 6.81 10.65 -7.35
CA LEU A 320 5.88 10.34 -6.27
C LEU A 320 4.55 11.11 -6.40
N VAL A 321 4.63 12.42 -6.67
CA VAL A 321 3.45 13.25 -6.93
C VAL A 321 2.71 12.76 -8.19
N GLY A 322 3.43 12.44 -9.26
CA GLY A 322 2.85 11.91 -10.49
C GLY A 322 2.12 10.59 -10.30
N VAL A 323 2.70 9.65 -9.53
CA VAL A 323 2.03 8.38 -9.18
C VAL A 323 0.82 8.63 -8.31
N PHE A 324 0.88 9.57 -7.36
CA PHE A 324 -0.25 9.94 -6.51
C PHE A 324 -1.40 10.55 -7.33
N THR A 325 -1.09 11.48 -8.24
CA THR A 325 -2.06 12.06 -9.16
C THR A 325 -2.63 11.01 -10.10
N ALA A 326 -1.80 10.17 -10.74
CA ALA A 326 -2.25 9.11 -11.61
C ALA A 326 -3.18 8.13 -10.88
N THR A 327 -2.87 7.83 -9.64
CA THR A 327 -3.70 6.99 -8.76
C THR A 327 -5.05 7.61 -8.48
N LEU A 328 -5.10 8.90 -8.12
CA LEU A 328 -6.35 9.64 -7.95
C LEU A 328 -7.13 9.71 -9.25
N THR A 329 -6.43 9.96 -10.36
CA THR A 329 -7.01 9.91 -11.70
C THR A 329 -7.59 8.53 -11.97
N THR A 330 -6.91 7.41 -11.70
CA THR A 330 -7.48 6.06 -11.88
C THR A 330 -8.76 5.85 -11.07
N ILE A 331 -8.89 6.45 -9.89
CA ILE A 331 -10.13 6.39 -9.10
C ILE A 331 -11.26 7.16 -9.77
N PHE A 332 -10.97 8.32 -10.36
CA PHE A 332 -11.95 9.17 -11.04
C PHE A 332 -12.26 8.74 -12.49
N VAL A 333 -11.23 8.26 -13.19
CA VAL A 333 -11.16 7.91 -14.63
C VAL A 333 -11.27 6.40 -14.83
N GLY A 334 -11.33 5.59 -13.78
CA GLY A 334 -11.71 4.16 -13.85
C GLY A 334 -13.09 3.91 -14.47
N GLN A 335 -13.80 4.96 -14.90
CA GLN A 335 -15.02 4.91 -15.72
C GLN A 335 -14.79 5.31 -17.20
N GLN A 336 -13.59 5.73 -17.60
CA GLN A 336 -13.32 6.39 -18.88
C GLN A 336 -12.06 5.90 -19.61
N SER A 337 -11.07 5.29 -18.93
CA SER A 337 -9.86 4.73 -19.57
C SER A 337 -10.12 3.46 -20.39
N GLU A 338 -11.22 2.75 -20.16
CA GLU A 338 -11.64 1.62 -20.98
C GLU A 338 -11.95 2.05 -22.42
N THR A 339 -12.40 3.28 -22.64
CA THR A 339 -12.80 3.77 -23.97
C THR A 339 -11.62 4.20 -24.86
N GLU A 340 -10.47 4.56 -24.27
CA GLU A 340 -9.34 5.14 -25.02
C GLU A 340 -8.33 4.08 -25.50
N ASN A 341 -8.05 3.06 -24.68
CA ASN A 341 -7.19 1.94 -25.08
C ASN A 341 -7.85 1.03 -26.13
N GLU A 342 -9.18 0.88 -26.10
CA GLU A 342 -9.94 0.18 -27.15
C GLU A 342 -9.79 0.85 -28.53
N ASN A 343 -9.67 2.19 -28.56
CA ASN A 343 -9.52 2.93 -29.82
C ASN A 343 -8.13 2.77 -30.42
N ILE A 344 -7.07 2.79 -29.59
CA ILE A 344 -5.68 2.70 -30.06
C ILE A 344 -5.38 1.31 -30.66
N ASP A 345 -5.82 0.23 -30.02
CA ASP A 345 -5.60 -1.14 -30.55
C ASP A 345 -6.45 -1.43 -31.79
N SER A 346 -7.65 -0.84 -31.90
CA SER A 346 -8.46 -0.94 -33.11
C SER A 346 -7.82 -0.25 -34.32
N ILE A 347 -7.02 0.79 -34.10
CA ILE A 347 -6.28 1.52 -35.13
C ILE A 347 -5.03 0.71 -35.56
N LEU A 348 -4.32 0.11 -34.60
CA LEU A 348 -3.15 -0.73 -34.88
C LEU A 348 -3.53 -2.00 -35.66
N THR A 349 -4.66 -2.65 -35.31
CA THR A 349 -5.14 -3.84 -36.02
C THR A 349 -5.55 -3.52 -37.47
N ARG A 350 -6.15 -2.35 -37.71
CA ARG A 350 -6.47 -1.89 -39.07
C ARG A 350 -5.21 -1.56 -39.87
N LEU A 351 -4.17 -1.03 -39.24
CA LEU A 351 -2.88 -0.77 -39.88
C LEU A 351 -2.17 -2.06 -40.30
N ASP A 352 -2.22 -3.10 -39.47
CA ASP A 352 -1.66 -4.42 -39.83
C ASP A 352 -2.43 -5.06 -41.00
N GLU A 353 -3.75 -4.92 -41.05
CA GLU A 353 -4.58 -5.39 -42.16
C GLU A 353 -4.26 -4.65 -43.48
N PHE A 354 -4.06 -3.32 -43.43
CA PHE A 354 -3.62 -2.54 -44.59
C PHE A 354 -2.20 -2.92 -45.06
N THR A 355 -1.31 -3.22 -44.11
CA THR A 355 0.08 -3.59 -44.42
C THR A 355 0.13 -4.97 -45.09
N ALA A 356 -0.67 -5.93 -44.61
CA ALA A 356 -0.80 -7.26 -45.22
C ALA A 356 -1.40 -7.21 -46.63
N LEU A 357 -2.41 -6.35 -46.86
CA LEU A 357 -2.98 -6.14 -48.20
C LEU A 357 -1.96 -5.50 -49.17
N HIS A 358 -1.11 -4.60 -48.68
CA HIS A 358 -0.06 -3.99 -49.49
C HIS A 358 1.06 -4.98 -49.83
N GLU A 359 1.38 -5.91 -48.93
CA GLU A 359 2.37 -6.97 -49.16
C GLU A 359 1.85 -7.97 -50.21
N GLN A 360 0.58 -8.33 -50.12
CA GLN A 360 -0.09 -9.22 -51.08
C GLN A 360 -0.24 -8.59 -52.48
N SER A 361 -0.48 -7.28 -52.57
CA SER A 361 -0.50 -6.54 -53.84
C SER A 361 0.88 -6.45 -54.50
N LYS A 362 1.96 -6.46 -53.72
CA LYS A 362 3.34 -6.35 -54.21
C LYS A 362 3.84 -7.67 -54.80
N ASP A 363 3.37 -8.79 -54.25
CA ASP A 363 3.64 -10.13 -54.78
C ASP A 363 2.88 -10.39 -56.10
N ASP A 364 1.66 -9.87 -56.25
CA ASP A 364 0.85 -10.04 -57.47
C ASP A 364 1.42 -9.24 -58.67
N ASP A 365 1.92 -8.02 -58.43
CA ASP A 365 2.60 -7.22 -59.45
C ASP A 365 3.94 -7.84 -59.89
N GLY A 366 4.65 -8.52 -58.98
CA GLY A 366 5.91 -9.22 -59.27
C GLY A 366 5.73 -10.46 -60.15
N ILE A 367 4.57 -11.10 -60.10
CA ILE A 367 4.23 -12.25 -60.95
C ILE A 367 3.87 -11.79 -62.37
N SER A 368 3.22 -10.61 -62.51
CA SER A 368 2.78 -10.08 -63.81
C SER A 368 3.89 -9.63 -64.76
N GLN A 369 5.10 -9.33 -64.27
CA GLN A 369 6.25 -8.91 -65.11
C GLN A 369 7.14 -10.08 -65.57
N SER A 370 6.81 -11.32 -65.21
CA SER A 370 7.58 -12.51 -65.55
C SER A 370 7.01 -13.33 -66.73
N THR A 371 5.88 -12.89 -67.30
CA THR A 371 5.31 -13.39 -68.56
C THR A 371 5.43 -12.35 -69.65
#